data_AF-A0A3D6D365-F1
#
_entry.id   AF-A0A3D6D365-F1
#
_cell.length_a   1.000
_cell.length_b   1.000
_cell.length_c   1.000
_cell.angle_alpha   90.00
_cell.angle_beta   90.00
_cell.angle_gamma   90.00
#
_symmetry.space_group_name_H-M   'P 1'
#
loop_
_entity.id
_entity.type
_entity.pdbx_description
1 polymer ?
#
loop_
_entity_poly.entity_id
_entity_poly.type
_entity_poly.pdbx_seq_one_letter_code
_entity_poly.pdbx_strand_id
1 'polypeptide(L)'
;GLLASDASFKILACGMIWDDKKNSESDDWGTYMHERQAIQSWLGKNQIEGVVLIGGDIHVSRLLKYKTKDQVGYPLYQFISSPMHGSVIPSLNVPHPALVKSAEEPFVFLKLSVDSTVTPATLKGVWMNRNGKTIFGVQTDRDELSRQK
;
A
#
# COMPACT_ATOMS: atom_id res chain seq x y z
N GLY A 1 3.66 -0.44 20.11
CA GLY A 1 2.51 -0.75 19.22
C GLY A 1 1.95 0.52 18.63
N LEU A 2 1.03 0.45 17.66
CA LEU A 2 0.55 1.63 16.91
C LEU A 2 0.08 2.80 17.79
N LEU A 3 -0.63 2.53 18.89
CA LEU A 3 -1.12 3.56 19.83
C LEU A 3 0.00 4.37 20.50
N ALA A 4 1.19 3.79 20.65
CA ALA A 4 2.33 4.43 21.32
C ALA A 4 3.36 4.99 20.32
N SER A 5 3.07 4.93 19.01
CA SER A 5 4.01 5.33 17.97
C SER A 5 3.80 6.79 17.56
N ASP A 6 4.84 7.59 17.75
CA ASP A 6 4.95 9.00 17.33
C ASP A 6 5.57 9.18 15.93
N ALA A 7 6.00 8.09 15.29
CA ALA A 7 6.60 8.12 13.96
C ALA A 7 5.69 8.78 12.92
N SER A 8 6.28 9.58 12.02
CA SER A 8 5.54 10.26 10.94
C SER A 8 4.83 9.27 10.02
N PHE A 9 5.45 8.12 9.73
CA PHE A 9 4.87 7.08 8.90
C PHE A 9 4.88 5.73 9.63
N LYS A 10 3.81 4.95 9.45
CA LYS A 10 3.59 3.64 10.08
C LYS A 10 3.25 2.63 8.99
N ILE A 11 4.09 1.62 8.81
CA ILE A 11 3.96 0.68 7.69
C ILE A 11 3.32 -0.61 8.21
N LEU A 12 2.16 -0.98 7.67
CA LEU A 12 1.55 -2.28 7.90
C LEU A 12 1.91 -3.20 6.74
N ALA A 13 2.82 -4.13 6.97
CA ALA A 13 3.27 -5.09 5.96
C ALA A 13 2.59 -6.44 6.16
N CYS A 14 2.05 -6.98 5.08
CA CYS A 14 1.53 -8.35 5.00
C CYS A 14 2.11 -9.01 3.74
N GLY A 15 2.34 -10.33 3.78
CA GLY A 15 2.81 -11.06 2.60
C GLY A 15 1.78 -11.06 1.47
N MET A 16 0.50 -11.07 1.84
CA MET A 16 -0.65 -11.10 0.93
C MET A 16 -1.10 -9.70 0.54
N ILE A 17 -1.79 -9.59 -0.59
CA ILE A 17 -2.43 -8.35 -1.02
C ILE A 17 -3.56 -7.95 -0.05
N TRP A 18 -3.69 -6.65 0.21
CA TRP A 18 -4.75 -6.10 1.06
C TRP A 18 -6.12 -6.04 0.37
N ASP A 19 -6.26 -6.52 -0.86
CA ASP A 19 -7.50 -6.55 -1.64
C ASP A 19 -7.95 -7.97 -1.95
N ASP A 20 -9.00 -8.07 -2.75
CA ASP A 20 -9.52 -9.31 -3.32
C ASP A 20 -8.77 -9.62 -4.63
N LYS A 21 -8.14 -10.80 -4.70
CA LYS A 21 -7.49 -11.32 -5.92
C LYS A 21 -8.49 -11.64 -7.03
N LYS A 22 -9.78 -11.75 -6.71
CA LYS A 22 -10.87 -12.18 -7.59
C LYS A 22 -10.63 -13.57 -8.19
N ASN A 23 -9.99 -14.45 -7.42
CA ASN A 23 -9.79 -15.85 -7.77
C ASN A 23 -10.43 -16.77 -6.70
N SER A 24 -10.14 -18.08 -6.77
CA SER A 24 -10.66 -19.07 -5.82
C SER A 24 -9.78 -19.26 -4.58
N GLU A 25 -8.65 -18.54 -4.47
CA GLU A 25 -7.75 -18.65 -3.34
C GLU A 25 -8.24 -17.79 -2.17
N SER A 26 -7.73 -18.04 -0.97
CA SER A 26 -8.11 -17.35 0.27
C SER A 26 -6.95 -16.59 0.92
N ASP A 27 -5.82 -16.52 0.24
CA ASP A 27 -4.59 -15.85 0.63
C ASP A 27 -4.59 -14.37 0.21
N ASP A 28 -5.68 -13.68 0.57
CA ASP A 28 -5.86 -12.27 0.35
C ASP A 28 -6.74 -11.65 1.45
N TRP A 29 -6.68 -10.33 1.62
CA TRP A 29 -7.54 -9.65 2.60
C TRP A 29 -8.95 -9.37 2.07
N GLY A 30 -9.24 -9.69 0.81
CA GLY A 30 -10.60 -9.73 0.28
C GLY A 30 -11.45 -10.82 0.96
N THR A 31 -10.84 -11.96 1.26
CA THR A 31 -11.45 -13.07 1.99
C THR A 31 -11.74 -12.69 3.45
N TYR A 32 -10.82 -11.96 4.09
CA TYR A 32 -10.93 -11.47 5.46
C TYR A 32 -11.42 -10.01 5.51
N MET A 33 -12.46 -9.70 4.74
CA MET A 33 -12.91 -8.32 4.55
C MET A 33 -13.37 -7.67 5.86
N HIS A 34 -13.95 -8.44 6.79
CA HIS A 34 -14.43 -7.93 8.08
C HIS A 34 -13.27 -7.55 8.99
N GLU A 35 -12.20 -8.35 9.01
CA GLU A 35 -10.96 -8.09 9.73
C GLU A 35 -10.23 -6.87 9.15
N ARG A 36 -10.14 -6.78 7.81
CA ARG A 36 -9.59 -5.61 7.13
C ARG A 36 -10.36 -4.35 7.50
N GLN A 37 -11.69 -4.40 7.46
CA GLN A 37 -12.55 -3.29 7.85
C GLN A 37 -12.41 -2.95 9.34
N ALA A 38 -12.27 -3.95 10.21
CA ALA A 38 -12.04 -3.73 11.63
C ALA A 38 -10.71 -2.99 11.88
N ILE A 39 -9.64 -3.35 11.17
CA ILE A 39 -8.37 -2.61 11.21
C ILE A 39 -8.57 -1.16 10.77
N GLN A 40 -9.19 -0.92 9.61
CA GLN A 40 -9.42 0.44 9.10
C GLN A 40 -10.27 1.28 10.06
N SER A 41 -11.36 0.73 10.56
CA SER A 41 -12.20 1.38 11.57
C SER A 41 -11.45 1.65 12.87
N TRP A 42 -10.58 0.74 13.30
CA TRP A 42 -9.75 0.92 14.49
C TRP A 42 -8.71 2.02 14.29
N LEU A 43 -8.06 2.10 13.12
CA LEU A 43 -7.15 3.20 12.77
C LEU A 43 -7.89 4.55 12.82
N GLY A 44 -9.06 4.61 12.20
CA GLY A 44 -9.93 5.78 12.25
C GLY A 44 -10.28 6.15 13.69
N LYS A 45 -10.90 5.25 14.45
CA LYS A 45 -11.35 5.48 15.84
C LYS A 45 -10.24 6.00 16.74
N ASN A 46 -9.03 5.47 16.62
CA ASN A 46 -7.89 5.85 17.47
C ASN A 46 -7.01 6.95 16.86
N GLN A 47 -7.44 7.57 15.75
CA GLN A 47 -6.73 8.66 15.09
C GLN A 47 -5.27 8.30 14.74
N ILE A 48 -5.06 7.07 14.26
CA ILE A 48 -3.73 6.60 13.88
C ILE A 48 -3.42 7.10 12.47
N GLU A 49 -2.54 8.08 12.41
CA GLU A 49 -2.16 8.76 11.18
C GLU A 49 -0.81 8.29 10.64
N GLY A 50 -0.56 8.60 9.35
CA GLY A 50 0.66 8.23 8.64
C GLY A 50 0.72 6.77 8.22
N VAL A 51 -0.41 6.05 8.20
CA VAL A 51 -0.42 4.62 7.87
C VAL A 51 -0.38 4.40 6.37
N VAL A 52 0.49 3.48 5.95
CA VAL A 52 0.50 2.90 4.61
C VAL A 52 0.55 1.38 4.68
N LEU A 53 0.02 0.73 3.65
CA LEU A 53 -0.05 -0.71 3.54
C LEU A 53 1.00 -1.23 2.56
N ILE A 54 1.67 -2.32 2.90
CA ILE A 54 2.51 -3.09 1.97
C ILE A 54 1.91 -4.48 1.83
N GLY A 55 1.77 -4.92 0.57
CA GLY A 55 1.35 -6.26 0.19
C GLY A 55 2.22 -6.83 -0.93
N GLY A 56 1.91 -8.05 -1.34
CA GLY A 56 2.64 -8.75 -2.41
C GLY A 56 1.79 -9.82 -3.07
N ASP A 57 2.42 -10.97 -3.32
CA ASP A 57 1.78 -12.26 -3.64
C ASP A 57 1.11 -12.39 -5.03
N ILE A 58 0.58 -11.30 -5.61
CA ILE A 58 -0.16 -11.38 -6.88
C ILE A 58 0.72 -11.36 -8.16
N HIS A 59 2.04 -11.34 -8.03
CA HIS A 59 3.01 -11.32 -9.13
C HIS A 59 2.80 -10.17 -10.14
N VAL A 60 2.29 -9.03 -9.65
CA VAL A 60 2.08 -7.78 -10.40
C VAL A 60 2.34 -6.61 -9.46
N SER A 61 3.12 -5.63 -9.91
CA SER A 61 3.50 -4.48 -9.09
C SER A 61 2.45 -3.40 -9.23
N ARG A 62 1.90 -2.94 -8.12
CA ARG A 62 0.74 -2.03 -8.17
C ARG A 62 0.80 -0.99 -7.06
N LEU A 63 0.21 0.15 -7.36
CA LEU A 63 -0.08 1.21 -6.40
C LEU A 63 -1.58 1.45 -6.37
N LEU A 64 -2.18 1.29 -5.20
CA LEU A 64 -3.58 1.61 -4.96
C LEU A 64 -3.70 2.75 -3.95
N LYS A 65 -4.73 3.58 -4.13
CA LYS A 65 -5.10 4.68 -3.25
C LYS A 65 -6.57 4.59 -2.90
N TYR A 66 -6.88 4.00 -1.76
CA TYR A 66 -8.26 3.75 -1.34
C TYR A 66 -8.97 5.04 -0.93
N LYS A 67 -10.29 5.06 -1.17
CA LYS A 67 -11.19 6.12 -0.73
C LYS A 67 -11.65 5.86 0.71
N THR A 68 -10.70 5.79 1.65
CA THR A 68 -10.95 5.48 3.07
C THR A 68 -11.12 6.72 3.95
N LYS A 69 -11.30 7.90 3.36
CA LYS A 69 -11.40 9.16 4.11
C LYS A 69 -12.51 9.12 5.18
N ASP A 70 -13.67 8.60 4.84
CA ASP A 70 -14.82 8.57 5.76
C ASP A 70 -14.62 7.57 6.93
N GLN A 71 -13.80 6.54 6.73
CA GLN A 71 -13.57 5.48 7.72
C GLN A 71 -12.30 5.72 8.56
N VAL A 72 -11.21 6.15 7.92
CA VAL A 72 -9.87 6.29 8.51
C VAL A 72 -9.52 7.76 8.77
N GLY A 73 -10.09 8.69 8.00
CA GLY A 73 -9.79 10.11 8.03
C GLY A 73 -8.91 10.60 6.86
N TYR A 74 -8.28 9.67 6.14
CA TYR A 74 -7.37 9.94 5.02
C TYR A 74 -7.37 8.75 4.02
N PRO A 75 -6.89 8.94 2.77
CA PRO A 75 -6.74 7.83 1.84
C PRO A 75 -5.61 6.90 2.28
N LEU A 76 -5.89 5.60 2.38
CA LEU A 76 -4.85 4.59 2.57
C LEU A 76 -4.19 4.27 1.22
N TYR A 77 -2.86 4.28 1.20
CA TYR A 77 -2.08 3.76 0.08
C TYR A 77 -1.71 2.30 0.34
N GLN A 78 -1.87 1.46 -0.69
CA GLN A 78 -1.25 0.14 -0.72
C GLN A 78 -0.14 0.10 -1.76
N PHE A 79 1.06 -0.22 -1.31
CA PHE A 79 2.21 -0.52 -2.14
C PHE A 79 2.31 -2.04 -2.32
N ILE A 80 2.07 -2.52 -3.54
CA ILE A 80 2.18 -3.95 -3.86
C ILE A 80 3.52 -4.19 -4.55
N SER A 81 4.43 -4.88 -3.87
CA SER A 81 5.77 -5.21 -4.37
C SER A 81 5.82 -6.67 -4.80
N SER A 82 5.48 -6.94 -6.06
CA SER A 82 5.48 -8.29 -6.63
C SER A 82 5.60 -8.23 -8.16
N PRO A 83 6.31 -9.13 -8.86
CA PRO A 83 7.19 -10.16 -8.35
C PRO A 83 8.64 -9.67 -8.25
N MET A 84 9.31 -9.99 -7.13
CA MET A 84 10.77 -9.86 -7.05
C MET A 84 11.50 -10.94 -7.86
N HIS A 85 10.79 -12.01 -8.25
CA HIS A 85 11.31 -13.08 -9.11
C HIS A 85 10.90 -12.88 -10.59
N GLY A 86 11.23 -13.86 -11.42
CA GLY A 86 11.14 -13.74 -12.88
C GLY A 86 9.77 -13.96 -13.52
N SER A 87 8.70 -14.23 -12.76
CA SER A 87 7.42 -14.66 -13.33
C SER A 87 6.30 -13.72 -12.91
N VAL A 88 5.55 -13.23 -13.89
CA VAL A 88 4.35 -12.41 -13.69
C VAL A 88 3.10 -13.28 -13.82
N ILE A 89 1.99 -12.89 -13.19
CA ILE A 89 0.69 -13.54 -13.36
C ILE A 89 -0.33 -12.49 -13.82
N PRO A 90 -0.44 -12.22 -15.14
CA PRO A 90 -1.32 -11.18 -15.68
C PRO A 90 -2.79 -11.35 -15.29
N SER A 91 -3.26 -12.58 -15.08
CA SER A 91 -4.63 -12.85 -14.64
C SER A 91 -4.94 -12.31 -13.24
N LEU A 92 -3.93 -12.05 -12.40
CA LEU A 92 -4.09 -11.42 -11.09
C LEU A 92 -3.95 -9.88 -11.15
N ASN A 93 -3.71 -9.30 -12.33
CA ASN A 93 -3.80 -7.85 -12.56
C ASN A 93 -5.26 -7.39 -12.70
N VAL A 94 -6.09 -7.74 -11.72
CA VAL A 94 -7.54 -7.49 -11.79
C VAL A 94 -7.88 -6.01 -11.64
N PRO A 95 -8.83 -5.47 -12.43
CA PRO A 95 -9.27 -4.08 -12.33
C PRO A 95 -9.70 -3.74 -10.90
N HIS A 96 -9.30 -2.55 -10.44
CA HIS A 96 -9.68 -2.07 -9.11
C HIS A 96 -9.97 -0.56 -9.16
N PRO A 97 -11.07 -0.07 -8.57
CA PRO A 97 -11.45 1.35 -8.63
C PRO A 97 -10.45 2.30 -7.93
N ALA A 98 -9.61 1.76 -7.04
CA ALA A 98 -8.53 2.49 -6.37
C ALA A 98 -7.17 2.38 -7.07
N LEU A 99 -7.09 1.71 -8.23
CA LEU A 99 -5.82 1.51 -8.94
C LEU A 99 -5.29 2.84 -9.47
N VAL A 100 -4.03 3.14 -9.13
CA VAL A 100 -3.32 4.33 -9.63
C VAL A 100 -2.29 3.93 -10.68
N LYS A 101 -1.48 2.90 -10.40
CA LYS A 101 -0.45 2.37 -11.30
C LYS A 101 -0.37 0.86 -11.20
N SER A 102 -0.05 0.20 -12.30
CA SER A 102 0.19 -1.25 -12.39
C SER A 102 1.34 -1.53 -13.36
N ALA A 103 2.10 -2.60 -13.12
CA ALA A 103 3.10 -3.12 -14.04
C ALA A 103 3.25 -4.63 -13.90
N GLU A 104 3.14 -5.30 -15.04
CA GLU A 104 3.44 -6.72 -15.23
C GLU A 104 4.90 -6.90 -15.65
N GLU A 105 5.83 -6.45 -14.80
CA GLU A 105 7.27 -6.51 -15.04
C GLU A 105 7.92 -7.47 -14.04
N PRO A 106 8.79 -8.40 -14.48
CA PRO A 106 9.51 -9.30 -13.59
C PRO A 106 10.67 -8.60 -12.87
N PHE A 107 11.13 -9.19 -11.76
CA PHE A 107 12.27 -8.71 -10.97
C PHE A 107 12.12 -7.27 -10.46
N VAL A 108 10.91 -6.90 -10.06
CA VAL A 108 10.60 -5.57 -9.53
C VAL A 108 10.57 -5.60 -8.00
N PHE A 109 11.18 -4.60 -7.39
CA PHE A 109 11.12 -4.36 -5.96
C PHE A 109 10.74 -2.91 -5.65
N LEU A 110 10.11 -2.70 -4.50
CA LEU A 110 9.77 -1.39 -3.97
C LEU A 110 10.92 -0.84 -3.12
N LYS A 111 11.38 0.37 -3.44
CA LYS A 111 12.20 1.21 -2.57
C LYS A 111 11.33 2.27 -1.93
N LEU A 112 11.19 2.20 -0.60
CA LEU A 112 10.57 3.27 0.20
C LEU A 112 11.66 4.19 0.74
N SER A 113 11.41 5.50 0.69
CA SER A 113 12.30 6.53 1.22
C SER A 113 11.47 7.52 2.02
N VAL A 114 11.88 7.77 3.27
CA VAL A 114 11.23 8.71 4.17
C VAL A 114 12.20 9.85 4.45
N ASP A 115 11.72 11.08 4.35
CA ASP A 115 12.43 12.26 4.80
C ASP A 115 11.61 12.96 5.88
N SER A 116 12.03 12.78 7.14
CA SER A 116 11.42 13.41 8.31
C SER A 116 12.11 14.72 8.72
N THR A 117 13.08 15.20 7.92
CA THR A 117 13.78 16.47 8.19
C THR A 117 13.05 17.68 7.61
N VAL A 118 12.03 17.44 6.78
CA VAL A 118 11.18 18.44 6.14
C VAL A 118 9.77 18.44 6.74
N THR A 119 9.04 19.56 6.55
CA THR A 119 7.66 19.74 7.06
C THR A 119 6.72 20.13 5.91
N PRO A 120 5.69 19.32 5.60
CA PRO A 120 5.41 18.00 6.18
C PRO A 120 6.47 16.96 5.80
N ALA A 121 6.70 15.97 6.68
CA ALA A 121 7.59 14.84 6.38
C ALA A 121 7.10 14.12 5.12
N THR A 122 8.01 13.58 4.30
CA THR A 122 7.67 12.97 3.01
C THR A 122 7.92 11.47 2.98
N LEU A 123 7.09 10.75 2.22
CA LEU A 123 7.26 9.33 1.91
C LEU A 123 7.21 9.15 0.40
N LYS A 124 8.26 8.52 -0.14
CA LYS A 124 8.38 8.22 -1.57
C LYS A 124 8.48 6.71 -1.76
N GLY A 125 7.63 6.16 -2.61
CA GLY A 125 7.72 4.78 -3.08
C GLY A 125 8.10 4.72 -4.54
N VAL A 126 9.15 3.96 -4.86
CA VAL A 126 9.65 3.76 -6.22
C VAL A 126 9.74 2.26 -6.49
N TRP A 127 9.07 1.79 -7.53
CA TRP A 127 9.23 0.45 -8.07
C TRP A 127 10.32 0.50 -9.12
N MET A 128 11.30 -0.38 -8.97
CA MET A 128 12.41 -0.48 -9.90
C MET A 128 12.77 -1.95 -10.13
N ASN A 129 13.25 -2.26 -11.34
CA ASN A 129 13.67 -3.62 -11.67
C ASN A 129 15.15 -3.86 -11.33
N ARG A 130 15.59 -5.12 -11.44
CA ARG A 130 16.99 -5.54 -11.16
C ARG A 130 18.07 -4.78 -11.96
N ASN A 131 17.71 -4.15 -13.08
CA ASN A 131 18.63 -3.37 -13.91
C ASN A 131 18.72 -1.91 -13.45
N GLY A 132 18.04 -1.53 -12.36
CA GLY A 132 17.98 -0.16 -11.87
C GLY A 132 16.99 0.74 -12.61
N LYS A 133 16.20 0.20 -13.55
CA LYS A 133 15.17 0.97 -14.26
C LYS A 133 13.99 1.22 -13.33
N THR A 134 13.62 2.48 -13.15
CA THR A 134 12.36 2.86 -12.51
C THR A 134 11.18 2.48 -13.39
N ILE A 135 10.24 1.72 -12.82
CA ILE A 135 8.98 1.33 -13.46
C ILE A 135 7.94 2.43 -13.22
N PHE A 136 7.70 2.77 -11.95
CA PHE A 136 6.93 3.92 -11.56
C PHE A 136 7.24 4.32 -10.12
N GLY A 137 6.77 5.50 -9.71
CA GLY A 137 6.81 5.93 -8.32
C GLY A 137 5.64 6.82 -7.94
N VAL A 138 5.55 7.08 -6.64
CA VAL A 138 4.61 8.01 -6.00
C VAL A 138 5.33 8.71 -4.86
N GLN A 139 4.91 9.93 -4.58
CA GLN A 139 5.30 10.68 -3.40
C GLN A 139 4.02 11.15 -2.71
N THR A 140 4.02 11.04 -1.39
CA THR A 140 3.00 11.57 -0.48
C THR A 140 3.72 12.25 0.69
N ASP A 141 2.97 12.89 1.54
CA ASP A 141 3.48 13.54 2.73
C ASP A 141 2.62 13.24 3.95
N ARG A 142 3.09 13.71 5.10
CA ARG A 142 2.43 13.47 6.38
C ARG A 142 1.03 14.06 6.43
N ASP A 143 0.78 15.17 5.77
CA ASP A 143 -0.49 15.88 5.80
C ASP A 143 -1.55 15.15 4.96
N GLU A 144 -1.16 14.56 3.82
CA GLU A 144 -2.04 13.73 3.02
C GLU A 144 -2.50 12.46 3.77
N LEU A 145 -1.65 11.94 4.67
CA LEU A 145 -1.95 10.78 5.52
C LEU A 145 -2.44 11.19 6.93
N SER A 146 -3.02 12.39 7.03
CA SER A 146 -3.61 12.93 8.26
C SER A 146 -5.09 13.24 8.05
N ARG A 147 -5.86 13.29 9.15
CA ARG A 147 -7.23 13.80 9.09
C ARG A 147 -7.22 15.24 8.60
N GLN A 148 -7.86 15.47 7.47
CA GLN A 148 -8.04 16.83 6.99
C GLN A 148 -9.06 17.54 7.90
N LYS A 149 -8.69 18.73 8.38
CA LYS A 149 -9.56 19.58 9.22
C LYS A 149 -10.77 20.07 8.45
#